data_AF-A0A1S3TI60-F1
#
_entry.id   AF-A0A1S3TI60-F1
#
_cell.length_a   1.000
_cell.length_b   1.000
_cell.length_c   1.000
_cell.angle_alpha   90.00
_cell.angle_beta   90.00
_cell.angle_gamma   90.00
#
_symmetry.space_group_name_H-M   'P 1'
#
loop_
_entity.id
_entity.type
_entity.pdbx_description
1 polymer ?
#
loop_
_entity_poly.entity_id
_entity_poly.type
_entity_poly.pdbx_seq_one_letter_code
_entity_poly.pdbx_strand_id
1 'polypeptide(L)'
;MNPIPFQSVARPPPPPWFPVLPSEPPNSTSFWENRNVSDRLRELQHTLNLAKAMQKELEMLMMIKDGNGAVEGGKLVTDEPCLSGFLKCVEDGGVSVESHESFAVEAANSLMSKLRAQLEPFRYVADEASPWEEKSAVARLANKVNKSKRNKLWRKKKRKRVAEMIAKEREQFQQIDREADDWVAREKAKEIANSKVLKMKEIAKSKAKEEKKKLEAELELLLVVEKLQELRSIRIQRLKKQGHFLPEEDDKFLERVQAAVEEEEREALAAVEADAAKEAIATAEESRKAIQNQGKLSKEGNDDSEVKENKEQIVPNVTEDGSGALDQNTSSKIGQISGGAYDPLANLPIEFYHYYHGSNNDMGTLIEVRRGWDAYIRPGGSRIPGHWVQPPPPANEIWASYLVRPR
;
A
#
# COMPACT_ATOMS: atom_id res chain seq x y z
N MET A 1 70.55 63.81 33.15
CA MET A 1 69.35 63.10 32.67
C MET A 1 69.51 61.62 32.96
N ASN A 2 68.83 61.13 33.99
CA ASN A 2 68.41 59.73 34.20
C ASN A 2 67.50 59.72 35.43
N PRO A 3 66.16 59.63 35.25
CA PRO A 3 65.22 59.59 36.36
C PRO A 3 64.97 58.17 36.86
N ILE A 4 64.64 58.11 38.14
CA ILE A 4 64.25 56.96 38.97
C ILE A 4 62.99 56.27 38.40
N PRO A 5 62.89 54.93 38.39
CA PRO A 5 61.65 54.25 37.98
C PRO A 5 60.59 54.38 39.07
N PHE A 6 59.48 55.04 38.72
CA PHE A 6 58.23 55.06 39.50
C PHE A 6 57.54 53.70 39.41
N GLN A 7 57.20 53.14 40.57
CA GLN A 7 56.29 52.00 40.72
C GLN A 7 54.84 52.46 40.42
N SER A 8 54.12 51.75 39.56
CA SER A 8 52.66 51.90 39.45
C SER A 8 51.97 51.00 40.47
N VAL A 9 51.17 51.63 41.32
CA VAL A 9 50.41 51.00 42.40
C VAL A 9 49.23 50.24 41.79
N ALA A 10 49.23 48.91 41.95
CA ALA A 10 48.07 48.07 41.66
C ALA A 10 46.94 48.38 42.66
N ARG A 11 45.76 48.70 42.15
CA ARG A 11 44.54 48.93 42.93
C ARG A 11 44.14 47.62 43.65
N PRO A 12 43.86 47.63 44.96
CA PRO A 12 43.48 46.42 45.68
C PRO A 12 42.09 45.94 45.25
N PRO A 13 41.85 44.60 45.21
CA PRO A 13 40.55 44.03 44.94
C PRO A 13 39.54 44.42 46.03
N PRO A 14 38.23 44.57 45.70
CA PRO A 14 37.23 44.94 46.68
C PRO A 14 37.07 43.83 47.75
N PRO A 15 36.73 44.20 49.00
CA PRO A 15 36.61 43.25 50.11
C PRO A 15 35.49 42.21 49.91
N PRO A 16 35.59 41.01 50.49
CA PRO A 16 34.74 39.86 50.15
C PRO A 16 33.34 39.88 50.77
N TRP A 17 32.87 41.03 51.30
CA TRP A 17 31.74 41.08 52.25
C TRP A 17 30.50 41.82 51.72
N PHE A 18 30.37 42.01 50.40
CA PHE A 18 29.05 42.33 49.84
C PHE A 18 28.26 41.02 49.71
N PRO A 19 27.10 40.88 50.39
CA PRO A 19 26.16 39.84 50.03
C PRO A 19 25.70 40.14 48.60
N VAL A 20 26.21 39.39 47.63
CA VAL A 20 25.55 39.25 46.34
C VAL A 20 24.24 38.55 46.68
N LEU A 21 23.16 39.32 46.77
CA LEU A 21 21.82 38.76 46.84
C LEU A 21 21.70 37.78 45.67
N PRO A 22 21.35 36.50 45.91
CA PRO A 22 20.99 35.62 44.83
C PRO A 22 19.88 36.31 44.03
N SER A 23 20.08 36.49 42.72
CA SER A 23 18.97 36.73 41.82
C SER A 23 17.90 35.70 42.17
N GLU A 24 16.66 36.15 42.38
CA GLU A 24 15.54 35.27 42.76
C GLU A 24 15.63 33.95 41.99
N PRO A 25 15.55 32.79 42.68
CA PRO A 25 15.63 31.50 42.00
C PRO A 25 14.58 31.49 40.89
N PRO A 26 14.93 31.08 39.65
CA PRO A 26 13.98 31.13 38.56
C PRO A 26 12.83 30.15 38.86
N ASN A 27 11.65 30.71 39.14
CA ASN A 27 10.39 29.99 39.35
C ASN A 27 9.86 29.30 38.07
N SER A 28 10.73 28.91 37.13
CA SER A 28 10.42 28.78 35.71
C SER A 28 10.46 27.36 35.16
N THR A 29 10.93 26.35 35.91
CA THR A 29 10.94 24.97 35.41
C THR A 29 9.54 24.47 35.07
N SER A 30 8.51 24.99 35.75
CA SER A 30 7.09 24.71 35.48
C SER A 30 6.57 25.42 34.22
N PHE A 31 7.13 26.57 33.83
CA PHE A 31 6.68 27.32 32.65
C PHE A 31 6.86 26.49 31.37
N TRP A 32 8.00 25.82 31.22
CA TRP A 32 8.34 24.99 30.06
C TRP A 32 7.63 23.65 29.98
N GLU A 33 6.65 23.39 30.86
CA GLU A 33 5.76 22.26 30.70
C GLU A 33 4.80 22.47 29.51
N ASN A 34 4.55 21.40 28.75
CA ASN A 34 3.80 21.49 27.49
C ASN A 34 2.40 22.12 27.65
N ARG A 35 1.69 21.83 28.74
CA ARG A 35 0.37 22.43 29.02
C ARG A 35 0.49 23.93 29.27
N ASN A 36 1.40 24.32 30.15
CA ASN A 36 1.61 25.71 30.54
C ASN A 36 2.07 26.57 29.34
N VAL A 37 3.05 26.09 28.55
CA VAL A 37 3.46 26.78 27.32
C VAL A 37 2.29 26.89 26.34
N SER A 38 1.49 25.83 26.16
CA SER A 38 0.35 25.86 25.25
C SER A 38 -0.73 26.85 25.68
N ASP A 39 -1.05 26.93 26.97
CA ASP A 39 -2.06 27.83 27.49
C ASP A 39 -1.58 29.28 27.44
N ARG A 40 -0.29 29.54 27.73
CA ARG A 40 0.34 30.85 27.57
C ARG A 40 0.36 31.33 26.12
N LEU A 41 0.66 30.46 25.17
CA LEU A 41 0.58 30.79 23.74
C LEU A 41 -0.87 31.06 23.29
N ARG A 42 -1.86 30.36 23.86
CA ARG A 42 -3.28 30.62 23.59
C ARG A 42 -3.71 31.99 24.11
N GLU A 43 -3.33 32.33 25.34
CA GLU A 43 -3.58 33.64 25.93
C GLU A 43 -2.90 34.75 25.11
N LEU A 44 -1.63 34.56 24.73
CA LEU A 44 -0.90 35.50 23.89
C LEU A 44 -1.62 35.71 22.55
N GLN A 45 -2.07 34.65 21.90
CA GLN A 45 -2.83 34.74 20.64
C GLN A 45 -4.12 35.53 20.80
N HIS A 46 -4.87 35.31 21.88
CA HIS A 46 -6.10 36.06 22.14
C HIS A 46 -5.82 37.54 22.36
N THR A 47 -4.78 37.84 23.15
CA THR A 47 -4.37 39.22 23.46
C THR A 47 -3.87 39.95 22.21
N LEU A 48 -3.16 39.25 21.33
CA LEU A 48 -2.70 39.78 20.04
C LEU A 48 -3.87 40.06 19.10
N ASN A 49 -4.88 39.18 19.06
CA ASN A 49 -6.10 39.44 18.28
C ASN A 49 -6.84 40.68 18.77
N LEU A 50 -6.92 40.89 20.10
CA LEU A 50 -7.54 42.07 20.69
C LEU A 50 -6.74 43.35 20.38
N ALA A 51 -5.40 43.29 20.46
CA ALA A 51 -4.55 44.41 20.06
C ALA A 51 -4.69 44.76 18.57
N LYS A 52 -4.83 43.76 17.68
CA LYS A 52 -5.12 44.00 16.25
C LYS A 52 -6.49 44.63 16.02
N ALA A 53 -7.50 44.25 16.80
CA ALA A 53 -8.82 44.89 16.72
C ALA A 53 -8.74 46.35 17.18
N MET A 54 -8.06 46.61 18.30
CA MET A 54 -7.82 47.96 18.83
C MET A 54 -7.00 48.83 17.87
N GLN A 55 -6.02 48.24 17.18
CA GLN A 55 -5.26 48.94 16.13
C GLN A 55 -6.20 49.45 15.02
N LYS A 56 -7.13 48.61 14.55
CA LYS A 56 -8.12 49.02 13.54
C LYS A 56 -9.05 50.10 14.04
N GLU A 57 -9.47 50.03 15.31
CA GLU A 57 -10.30 51.06 15.95
C GLU A 57 -9.59 52.42 15.97
N LEU A 58 -8.32 52.44 16.38
CA LEU A 58 -7.49 53.65 16.35
C LEU A 58 -7.25 54.16 14.92
N GLU A 59 -7.05 53.28 13.93
CA GLU A 59 -6.94 53.65 12.51
C GLU A 59 -8.24 54.31 12.01
N MET A 60 -9.41 53.79 12.38
CA MET A 60 -10.71 54.40 12.03
C MET A 60 -10.90 55.78 12.69
N LEU A 61 -10.50 55.94 13.96
CA LEU A 61 -10.55 57.23 14.66
C LEU A 61 -9.63 58.28 14.04
N MET A 62 -8.44 57.88 13.62
CA MET A 62 -7.51 58.75 12.90
C MET A 62 -8.12 59.24 11.57
N MET A 63 -8.75 58.35 10.80
CA MET A 63 -9.43 58.70 9.54
C MET A 63 -10.62 59.67 9.75
N ILE A 64 -11.40 59.49 10.83
CA ILE A 64 -12.51 60.39 11.20
C ILE A 64 -11.99 61.78 11.58
N LYS A 65 -10.87 61.85 12.31
CA LYS A 65 -10.24 63.10 12.75
C LYS A 65 -9.62 63.87 11.58
N ASP A 66 -8.93 63.17 10.68
CA ASP A 66 -8.34 63.74 9.47
C ASP A 66 -9.41 64.22 8.47
N GLY A 67 -10.56 63.54 8.42
CA GLY A 67 -11.72 63.96 7.63
C GLY A 67 -12.43 65.22 8.15
N ASN A 68 -12.47 65.42 9.48
CA ASN A 68 -13.06 66.62 10.09
C ASN A 68 -12.18 67.88 9.98
N GLY A 69 -10.89 67.74 9.67
CA GLY A 69 -9.96 68.86 9.46
C GLY A 69 -10.01 69.48 8.05
N ALA A 70 -10.69 68.85 7.10
CA ALA A 70 -10.76 69.28 5.70
C ALA A 70 -12.10 69.97 5.39
N VAL A 71 -12.45 71.03 6.10
CA VAL A 71 -13.49 71.97 5.66
C VAL A 71 -12.82 73.06 4.81
N GLU A 72 -12.42 72.68 3.59
CA GLU A 72 -12.47 73.57 2.43
C GLU A 72 -12.50 72.74 1.14
N GLY A 73 -13.69 72.66 0.53
CA GLY A 73 -13.87 72.41 -0.89
C GLY A 73 -13.40 71.07 -1.46
N GLY A 74 -14.24 70.03 -1.38
CA GLY A 74 -14.12 68.89 -2.28
C GLY A 74 -14.73 67.62 -1.71
N LYS A 75 -15.78 67.14 -2.37
CA LYS A 75 -16.48 65.87 -2.09
C LYS A 75 -15.49 64.69 -2.19
N LEU A 76 -14.84 64.33 -1.08
CA LEU A 76 -14.07 63.09 -1.01
C LEU A 76 -15.05 61.97 -0.64
N VAL A 77 -15.47 61.25 -1.68
CA VAL A 77 -16.19 59.99 -1.55
C VAL A 77 -15.25 58.98 -0.92
N THR A 78 -15.34 58.80 0.38
CA THR A 78 -14.96 57.56 1.06
C THR A 78 -16.14 57.11 1.89
N ASP A 79 -17.24 56.75 1.22
CA ASP A 79 -18.31 55.94 1.78
C ASP A 79 -17.75 54.51 1.97
N GLU A 80 -16.95 54.32 3.00
CA GLU A 80 -16.61 52.99 3.48
C GLU A 80 -17.72 52.60 4.48
N PRO A 81 -18.60 51.61 4.17
CA PRO A 81 -19.75 51.26 5.01
C PRO A 81 -19.39 50.88 6.46
N CYS A 82 -18.12 50.59 6.71
CA CYS A 82 -17.56 50.26 8.02
C CYS A 82 -17.34 51.51 8.91
N LEU A 83 -16.93 52.64 8.33
CA LEU A 83 -16.64 53.88 9.08
C LEU A 83 -17.93 54.55 9.56
N SER A 84 -18.97 54.58 8.72
CA SER A 84 -20.28 55.11 9.08
C SER A 84 -20.97 54.27 10.16
N GLY A 85 -20.81 52.94 10.09
CA GLY A 85 -21.25 52.03 11.14
C GLY A 85 -20.51 52.25 12.46
N PHE A 86 -19.19 52.44 12.41
CA PHE A 86 -18.37 52.70 13.59
C PHE A 86 -18.70 54.04 14.26
N LEU A 87 -18.80 55.13 13.49
CA LEU A 87 -19.15 56.45 14.02
C LEU A 87 -20.53 56.43 14.69
N LYS A 88 -21.51 55.76 14.06
CA LYS A 88 -22.84 55.57 14.66
C LYS A 88 -22.78 54.81 15.97
N CYS A 89 -21.93 53.78 16.09
CA CYS A 89 -21.73 53.06 17.35
C CYS A 89 -21.12 53.94 18.45
N VAL A 90 -20.22 54.86 18.10
CA VAL A 90 -19.63 55.82 19.06
C VAL A 90 -20.67 56.84 19.52
N GLU A 91 -21.48 57.35 18.58
CA GLU A 91 -22.59 58.27 18.84
C GLU A 91 -23.69 57.63 19.69
N ASP A 92 -24.09 56.39 19.39
CA ASP A 92 -25.06 55.61 20.17
C ASP A 92 -24.57 55.36 21.62
N GLY A 93 -23.25 55.32 21.81
CA GLY A 93 -22.61 55.20 23.13
C GLY A 93 -22.60 56.51 23.95
N GLY A 94 -22.98 57.65 23.37
CA GLY A 94 -23.03 58.94 24.04
C GLY A 94 -21.67 59.52 24.45
N VAL A 95 -20.57 59.02 23.87
CA VAL A 95 -19.19 59.45 24.17
C VAL A 95 -18.67 60.32 23.05
N SER A 96 -18.02 61.45 23.36
CA SER A 96 -17.39 62.28 22.33
C SER A 96 -16.23 61.53 21.67
N VAL A 97 -15.98 61.80 20.39
CA VAL A 97 -14.88 61.19 19.62
C VAL A 97 -13.53 61.38 20.32
N GLU A 98 -13.28 62.56 20.92
CA GLU A 98 -12.06 62.85 21.68
C GLU A 98 -11.93 62.03 22.98
N SER A 99 -13.04 61.81 23.67
CA SER A 99 -13.06 60.97 24.88
C SER A 99 -12.87 59.49 24.50
N HIS A 100 -13.49 59.05 23.41
CA HIS A 100 -13.34 57.69 22.89
C HIS A 100 -11.91 57.42 22.39
N GLU A 101 -11.28 58.39 21.70
CA GLU A 101 -9.85 58.34 21.35
C GLU A 101 -8.97 58.17 22.59
N SER A 102 -9.24 58.95 23.64
CA SER A 102 -8.49 58.86 24.90
C SER A 102 -8.63 57.47 25.54
N PHE A 103 -9.84 56.91 25.60
CA PHE A 103 -10.08 55.55 26.12
C PHE A 103 -9.47 54.46 25.25
N ALA A 104 -9.52 54.59 23.92
CA ALA A 104 -8.93 53.63 22.99
C ALA A 104 -7.39 53.61 23.11
N VAL A 105 -6.75 54.78 23.28
CA VAL A 105 -5.30 54.88 23.50
C VAL A 105 -4.91 54.27 24.86
N GLU A 106 -5.67 54.50 25.92
CA GLU A 106 -5.43 53.88 27.22
C GLU A 106 -5.58 52.34 27.16
N ALA A 107 -6.63 51.85 26.51
CA ALA A 107 -6.86 50.43 26.28
C ALA A 107 -5.72 49.80 25.45
N ALA A 108 -5.25 50.48 24.41
CA ALA A 108 -4.10 50.05 23.61
C ALA A 108 -2.81 49.98 24.46
N ASN A 109 -2.54 50.98 25.30
CA ASN A 109 -1.38 50.98 26.20
C ASN A 109 -1.44 49.85 27.24
N SER A 110 -2.64 49.56 27.77
CA SER A 110 -2.88 48.42 28.67
C SER A 110 -2.62 47.08 27.96
N LEU A 111 -3.13 46.91 26.74
CA LEU A 111 -2.89 45.72 25.92
C LEU A 111 -1.42 45.53 25.57
N MET A 112 -0.71 46.60 25.21
CA MET A 112 0.72 46.55 24.93
C MET A 112 1.54 46.18 26.16
N SER A 113 1.18 46.70 27.34
CA SER A 113 1.80 46.33 28.61
C SER A 113 1.55 44.85 28.95
N LYS A 114 0.33 44.37 28.72
CA LYS A 114 -0.02 42.95 28.89
C LYS A 114 0.74 42.04 27.93
N LEU A 115 0.87 42.42 26.65
CA LEU A 115 1.65 41.69 25.66
C LEU A 115 3.13 41.61 26.06
N ARG A 116 3.73 42.71 26.53
CA ARG A 116 5.11 42.70 27.06
C ARG A 116 5.25 41.72 28.22
N ALA A 117 4.33 41.74 29.19
CA ALA A 117 4.36 40.82 30.33
C ALA A 117 4.18 39.35 29.91
N GLN A 118 3.35 39.07 28.90
CA GLN A 118 3.16 37.70 28.37
C GLN A 118 4.37 37.20 27.57
N LEU A 119 5.12 38.10 26.92
CA LEU A 119 6.32 37.76 26.16
C LEU A 119 7.58 37.62 27.03
N GLU A 120 7.59 38.24 28.21
CA GLU A 120 8.74 38.24 29.12
C GLU A 120 9.29 36.84 29.42
N PRO A 121 8.48 35.80 29.70
CA PRO A 121 8.99 34.44 29.92
C PRO A 121 9.66 33.81 28.69
N PHE A 122 9.33 34.27 27.48
CA PHE A 122 9.95 33.79 26.24
C PHE A 122 11.26 34.51 25.92
N ARG A 123 11.57 35.62 26.60
CA ARG A 123 12.82 36.38 26.39
C ARG A 123 14.05 35.48 26.57
N TYR A 124 14.00 34.54 27.51
CA TYR A 124 15.08 33.60 27.79
C TYR A 124 15.44 32.65 26.63
N VAL A 125 14.59 32.57 25.61
CA VAL A 125 14.87 31.80 24.37
C VAL A 125 15.76 32.59 23.42
N ALA A 126 15.56 33.91 23.35
CA ALA A 126 16.24 34.79 22.40
C ALA A 126 17.53 35.38 22.97
N ASP A 127 17.65 35.51 24.29
CA ASP A 127 18.81 36.11 24.94
C ASP A 127 19.96 35.11 25.11
N GLU A 128 21.11 35.43 24.52
CA GLU A 128 22.33 34.62 24.62
C GLU A 128 22.87 34.56 26.05
N ALA A 129 22.59 35.56 26.90
CA ALA A 129 23.02 35.61 28.30
C ALA A 129 22.09 34.85 29.27
N SER A 130 21.05 34.17 28.76
CA SER A 130 20.07 33.47 29.62
C SER A 130 20.68 32.34 30.45
N PRO A 131 20.17 32.10 31.68
CA PRO A 131 20.55 30.96 32.51
C PRO A 131 20.44 29.63 31.76
N TRP A 132 21.38 28.73 31.99
CA TRP A 132 21.45 27.45 31.27
C TRP A 132 20.25 26.55 31.61
N GLU A 133 19.64 26.71 32.79
CA GLU A 133 18.46 25.98 33.25
C GLU A 133 17.28 26.20 32.29
N GLU A 134 17.02 27.46 31.91
CA GLU A 134 15.96 27.83 30.96
C GLU A 134 16.22 27.23 29.58
N LYS A 135 17.45 27.40 29.07
CA LYS A 135 17.85 26.86 27.77
C LYS A 135 17.71 25.34 27.72
N SER A 136 18.07 24.66 28.81
CA SER A 136 17.93 23.21 28.93
C SER A 136 16.45 22.78 28.96
N ALA A 137 15.59 23.55 29.63
CA ALA A 137 14.15 23.27 29.71
C ALA A 137 13.48 23.44 28.34
N VAL A 138 13.82 24.49 27.59
CA VAL A 138 13.41 24.72 26.20
C VAL A 138 13.86 23.57 25.31
N ALA A 139 15.13 23.16 25.39
CA ALA A 139 15.66 22.06 24.61
C ALA A 139 14.94 20.73 24.90
N ARG A 140 14.63 20.45 26.18
CA ARG A 140 13.85 19.28 26.59
C ARG A 140 12.43 19.32 26.02
N LEU A 141 11.77 20.47 26.04
CA LEU A 141 10.44 20.63 25.45
C LEU A 141 10.48 20.40 23.94
N ALA A 142 11.42 21.01 23.22
CA ALA A 142 11.61 20.81 21.78
C ALA A 142 11.86 19.34 21.44
N ASN A 143 12.72 18.66 22.20
CA ASN A 143 12.98 17.24 22.04
C ASN A 143 11.74 16.37 22.29
N LYS A 144 10.93 16.68 23.31
CA LYS A 144 9.65 15.99 23.56
C LYS A 144 8.68 16.16 22.39
N VAL A 145 8.54 17.38 21.85
CA VAL A 145 7.70 17.67 20.69
C VAL A 145 8.16 16.90 19.45
N ASN A 146 9.46 16.93 19.15
CA ASN A 146 10.04 16.22 18.01
C ASN A 146 9.93 14.70 18.15
N LYS A 147 10.14 14.15 19.35
CA LYS A 147 9.93 12.73 19.65
C LYS A 147 8.48 12.33 19.44
N SER A 148 7.53 13.15 19.89
CA SER A 148 6.09 12.93 19.66
C SER A 148 5.74 12.90 18.17
N LYS A 149 6.22 13.87 17.38
CA LYS A 149 6.02 13.92 15.92
C LYS A 149 6.57 12.66 15.23
N ARG A 150 7.81 12.28 15.55
CA ARG A 150 8.46 11.07 15.01
C ARG A 150 7.69 9.81 15.36
N ASN A 151 7.26 9.68 16.62
CA ASN A 151 6.49 8.53 17.09
C ASN A 151 5.12 8.44 16.40
N LYS A 152 4.43 9.58 16.18
CA LYS A 152 3.17 9.63 15.43
C LYS A 152 3.35 9.11 14.00
N LEU A 153 4.40 9.55 13.30
CA LEU A 153 4.73 9.09 11.95
C LEU A 153 5.11 7.60 11.93
N TRP A 154 5.93 7.16 12.88
CA TRP A 154 6.33 5.77 13.00
C TRP A 154 5.13 4.86 13.24
N ARG A 155 4.22 5.23 14.15
CA ARG A 155 2.97 4.49 14.40
C ARG A 155 2.09 4.43 13.15
N LYS A 156 1.98 5.53 12.39
CA LYS A 156 1.24 5.56 11.11
C LYS A 156 1.86 4.59 10.10
N LYS A 157 3.19 4.63 9.92
CA LYS A 157 3.91 3.73 9.01
C LYS A 157 3.82 2.26 9.44
N LYS A 158 3.85 1.97 10.75
CA LYS A 158 3.69 0.61 11.27
C LYS A 158 2.28 0.07 11.03
N ARG A 159 1.23 0.86 11.32
CA ARG A 159 -0.15 0.47 11.02
C ARG A 159 -0.38 0.23 9.54
N LYS A 160 0.17 1.09 8.68
CA LYS A 160 0.08 0.92 7.22
C LYS A 160 0.68 -0.42 6.77
N ARG A 161 1.90 -0.74 7.21
CA ARG A 161 2.56 -2.02 6.89
C ARG A 161 1.77 -3.23 7.38
N VAL A 162 1.17 -3.15 8.57
CA VAL A 162 0.32 -4.25 9.08
C VAL A 162 -0.94 -4.41 8.22
N ALA A 163 -1.59 -3.31 7.86
CA ALA A 163 -2.76 -3.36 6.97
C ALA A 163 -2.41 -3.89 5.57
N GLU A 164 -1.26 -3.52 5.02
CA GLU A 164 -0.75 -4.05 3.74
C GLU A 164 -0.48 -5.57 3.83
N MET A 165 0.09 -6.06 4.94
CA MET A 165 0.28 -7.51 5.14
C MET A 165 -1.05 -8.26 5.22
N ILE A 166 -2.02 -7.74 5.99
CA ILE A 166 -3.36 -8.35 6.10
C ILE A 166 -4.09 -8.33 4.76
N ALA A 167 -3.94 -7.25 3.97
CA ALA A 167 -4.55 -7.16 2.65
C ALA A 167 -3.98 -8.21 1.70
N LYS A 168 -2.64 -8.36 1.66
CA LYS A 168 -1.99 -9.41 0.83
C LYS A 168 -2.42 -10.82 1.23
N GLU A 169 -2.54 -11.09 2.52
CA GLU A 169 -3.03 -12.38 3.01
C GLU A 169 -4.47 -12.65 2.54
N ARG A 170 -5.35 -11.65 2.61
CA ARG A 170 -6.72 -11.76 2.08
C ARG A 170 -6.76 -11.96 0.57
N GLU A 171 -5.91 -11.25 -0.17
CA GLU A 171 -5.78 -11.43 -1.62
C GLU A 171 -5.31 -12.84 -1.97
N GLN A 172 -4.38 -13.41 -1.19
CA GLN A 172 -3.95 -14.80 -1.35
C GLN A 172 -5.09 -15.79 -1.10
N PHE A 173 -5.88 -15.59 -0.04
CA PHE A 173 -7.06 -16.43 0.20
C PHE A 173 -8.07 -16.34 -0.93
N GLN A 174 -8.39 -15.12 -1.39
CA GLN A 174 -9.28 -14.92 -2.54
C GLN A 174 -8.75 -15.56 -3.82
N GLN A 175 -7.43 -15.53 -4.02
CA GLN A 175 -6.80 -16.19 -5.16
C GLN A 175 -6.98 -17.70 -5.10
N ILE A 176 -6.72 -18.31 -3.94
CA ILE A 176 -6.87 -19.76 -3.73
C ILE A 176 -8.34 -20.17 -3.89
N ASP A 177 -9.28 -19.39 -3.35
CA ASP A 177 -10.71 -19.67 -3.50
C ASP A 177 -11.13 -19.64 -4.97
N ARG A 178 -10.69 -18.63 -5.73
CA ARG A 178 -10.94 -18.56 -7.18
C ARG A 178 -10.33 -19.75 -7.93
N GLU A 179 -9.11 -20.15 -7.60
CA GLU A 179 -8.47 -21.31 -8.22
C GLU A 179 -9.22 -22.62 -7.91
N ALA A 180 -9.75 -22.76 -6.70
CA ALA A 180 -10.58 -23.89 -6.31
C ALA A 180 -11.90 -23.93 -7.10
N ASP A 181 -12.58 -22.78 -7.21
CA ASP A 181 -13.80 -22.65 -8.00
C ASP A 181 -13.56 -22.98 -9.47
N ASP A 182 -12.47 -22.45 -10.05
CA ASP A 182 -12.04 -22.74 -11.42
C ASP A 182 -11.75 -24.23 -11.62
N TRP A 183 -11.09 -24.87 -10.65
CA TRP A 183 -10.83 -26.30 -10.70
C TRP A 183 -12.12 -27.13 -10.69
N VAL A 184 -13.07 -26.79 -9.81
CA VAL A 184 -14.39 -27.42 -9.77
C VAL A 184 -15.14 -27.24 -11.08
N ALA A 185 -15.09 -26.03 -11.67
CA ALA A 185 -15.70 -25.75 -12.96
C ALA A 185 -15.09 -26.62 -14.08
N ARG A 186 -13.77 -26.79 -14.10
CA ARG A 186 -13.07 -27.66 -15.07
C ARG A 186 -13.48 -29.12 -14.92
N GLU A 187 -13.56 -29.63 -13.69
CA GLU A 187 -13.97 -31.02 -13.50
C GLU A 187 -15.43 -31.27 -13.87
N LYS A 188 -16.34 -30.36 -13.52
CA LYS A 188 -17.74 -30.43 -13.99
C LYS A 188 -17.81 -30.41 -15.52
N ALA A 189 -17.01 -29.56 -16.18
CA ALA A 189 -16.97 -29.51 -17.63
C ALA A 189 -16.46 -30.83 -18.25
N LYS A 190 -15.42 -31.44 -17.66
CA LYS A 190 -14.91 -32.76 -18.09
C LYS A 190 -15.96 -33.86 -17.88
N GLU A 191 -16.65 -33.87 -16.75
CA GLU A 191 -17.72 -34.83 -16.47
C GLU A 191 -18.86 -34.71 -17.50
N ILE A 192 -19.29 -33.48 -17.78
CA ILE A 192 -20.32 -33.20 -18.80
C ILE A 192 -19.84 -33.68 -20.19
N ALA A 193 -18.58 -33.41 -20.56
CA ALA A 193 -18.02 -33.84 -21.83
C ALA A 193 -17.95 -35.38 -21.94
N ASN A 194 -17.48 -36.05 -20.89
CA ASN A 194 -17.42 -37.52 -20.82
C ASN A 194 -18.82 -38.13 -20.92
N SER A 195 -19.80 -37.57 -20.21
CA SER A 195 -21.21 -37.99 -20.30
C SER A 195 -21.75 -37.88 -21.73
N LYS A 196 -21.45 -36.78 -22.44
CA LYS A 196 -21.84 -36.61 -23.86
C LYS A 196 -21.20 -37.66 -24.76
N VAL A 197 -19.90 -37.93 -24.59
CA VAL A 197 -19.18 -38.95 -25.37
C VAL A 197 -19.77 -40.34 -25.13
N LEU A 198 -20.08 -40.68 -23.88
CA LEU A 198 -20.73 -41.96 -23.55
C LEU A 198 -22.09 -42.09 -24.22
N LYS A 199 -22.93 -41.06 -24.16
CA LYS A 199 -24.22 -41.03 -24.87
C LYS A 199 -24.06 -41.17 -26.38
N MET A 200 -23.10 -40.49 -26.99
CA MET A 200 -22.80 -40.64 -28.42
C MET A 200 -22.35 -42.06 -28.77
N LYS A 201 -21.52 -42.69 -27.93
CA LYS A 201 -21.10 -44.10 -28.11
C LYS A 201 -22.28 -45.06 -28.01
N GLU A 202 -23.22 -44.82 -27.10
CA GLU A 202 -24.45 -45.62 -26.99
C GLU A 202 -25.32 -45.50 -28.25
N ILE A 203 -25.51 -44.27 -28.76
CA ILE A 203 -26.22 -44.02 -30.02
C ILE A 203 -25.52 -44.70 -31.20
N ALA A 204 -24.19 -44.62 -31.29
CA ALA A 204 -23.44 -45.29 -32.35
C ALA A 204 -23.60 -46.81 -32.28
N LYS A 205 -23.58 -47.39 -31.08
CA LYS A 205 -23.81 -48.83 -30.87
C LYS A 205 -25.24 -49.26 -31.23
N SER A 206 -26.26 -48.44 -30.92
CA SER A 206 -27.64 -48.77 -31.30
C SER A 206 -27.82 -48.74 -32.81
N LYS A 207 -27.31 -47.70 -33.48
CA LYS A 207 -27.34 -47.60 -34.95
C LYS A 207 -26.60 -48.76 -35.63
N ALA A 208 -25.41 -49.12 -35.15
CA ALA A 208 -24.67 -50.26 -35.70
C ALA A 208 -25.43 -51.60 -35.53
N LYS A 209 -26.16 -51.78 -34.42
CA LYS A 209 -27.01 -52.97 -34.21
C LYS A 209 -28.22 -52.97 -35.12
N GLU A 210 -28.83 -51.81 -35.36
CA GLU A 210 -29.97 -51.67 -36.28
C GLU A 210 -29.56 -51.97 -37.72
N GLU A 211 -28.45 -51.39 -38.20
CA GLU A 211 -27.89 -51.68 -39.52
C GLU A 211 -27.53 -53.16 -39.68
N LYS A 212 -26.92 -53.77 -38.66
CA LYS A 212 -26.64 -55.22 -38.69
C LYS A 212 -27.92 -56.05 -38.86
N LYS A 213 -28.99 -55.71 -38.13
CA LYS A 213 -30.29 -56.41 -38.26
C LYS A 213 -30.90 -56.22 -39.65
N LYS A 214 -30.76 -55.03 -40.22
CA LYS A 214 -31.22 -54.72 -41.58
C LYS A 214 -30.48 -55.57 -42.63
N LEU A 215 -29.15 -55.60 -42.56
CA LEU A 215 -28.32 -56.44 -43.43
C LEU A 215 -28.62 -57.94 -43.27
N GLU A 216 -28.88 -58.39 -42.05
CA GLU A 216 -29.26 -59.78 -41.78
C GLU A 216 -30.58 -60.16 -42.46
N ALA A 217 -31.58 -59.28 -42.41
CA ALA A 217 -32.85 -59.48 -43.11
C ALA A 217 -32.70 -59.43 -44.65
N GLU A 218 -31.85 -58.54 -45.17
CA GLU A 218 -31.53 -58.48 -46.61
C GLU A 218 -30.82 -59.77 -47.08
N LEU A 219 -29.87 -60.30 -46.31
CA LEU A 219 -29.20 -61.56 -46.60
C LEU A 219 -30.17 -62.76 -46.54
N GLU A 220 -31.10 -62.78 -45.58
CA GLU A 220 -32.15 -63.81 -45.51
C GLU A 220 -33.03 -63.80 -46.76
N LEU A 221 -33.43 -62.60 -47.22
CA LEU A 221 -34.22 -62.44 -48.45
C LEU A 221 -33.44 -62.94 -49.68
N LEU A 222 -32.17 -62.55 -49.82
CA LEU A 222 -31.32 -63.01 -50.92
C LEU A 222 -31.21 -64.54 -50.94
N LEU A 223 -31.06 -65.18 -49.78
CA LEU A 223 -31.02 -66.64 -49.66
C LEU A 223 -32.34 -67.28 -50.12
N VAL A 224 -33.49 -66.71 -49.73
CA VAL A 224 -34.80 -67.19 -50.21
C VAL A 224 -34.91 -67.05 -51.73
N VAL A 225 -34.48 -65.93 -52.30
CA VAL A 225 -34.48 -65.69 -53.75
C VAL A 225 -33.60 -66.70 -54.48
N GLU A 226 -32.39 -66.97 -53.99
CA GLU A 226 -31.48 -67.98 -54.55
C GLU A 226 -32.15 -69.37 -54.55
N LYS A 227 -32.78 -69.78 -53.44
CA LYS A 227 -33.51 -71.05 -53.38
C LYS A 227 -34.70 -71.11 -54.32
N LEU A 228 -35.42 -70.01 -54.53
CA LEU A 228 -36.49 -69.94 -55.52
C LEU A 228 -35.95 -70.03 -56.95
N GLN A 229 -34.81 -69.40 -57.25
CA GLN A 229 -34.13 -69.51 -58.54
C GLN A 229 -33.65 -70.94 -58.81
N GLU A 230 -33.03 -71.61 -57.83
CA GLU A 230 -32.67 -73.03 -57.88
C GLU A 230 -33.89 -73.90 -58.19
N LEU A 231 -34.99 -73.73 -57.45
CA LEU A 231 -36.25 -74.45 -57.68
C LEU A 231 -36.82 -74.19 -59.08
N ARG A 232 -36.79 -72.94 -59.56
CA ARG A 232 -37.21 -72.59 -60.93
C ARG A 232 -36.36 -73.32 -61.95
N SER A 233 -35.03 -73.32 -61.78
CA SER A 233 -34.10 -74.00 -62.69
C SER A 233 -34.38 -75.51 -62.79
N ILE A 234 -34.62 -76.17 -61.65
CA ILE A 234 -34.97 -77.60 -61.59
C ILE A 234 -36.31 -77.86 -62.29
N ARG A 235 -37.33 -77.02 -62.03
CA ARG A 235 -38.64 -77.14 -62.67
C ARG A 235 -38.55 -76.98 -64.19
N ILE A 236 -37.79 -75.99 -64.65
CA ILE A 236 -37.51 -75.75 -66.07
C ILE A 236 -36.85 -76.97 -66.69
N GLN A 237 -35.80 -77.52 -66.07
CA GLN A 237 -35.13 -78.72 -66.56
C GLN A 237 -36.08 -79.92 -66.61
N ARG A 238 -36.97 -80.06 -65.63
CA ARG A 238 -37.97 -81.13 -65.57
C ARG A 238 -38.98 -81.02 -66.71
N LEU A 239 -39.49 -79.80 -66.98
CA LEU A 239 -40.41 -79.52 -68.08
C LEU A 239 -39.75 -79.72 -69.45
N LYS A 240 -38.49 -79.28 -69.63
CA LYS A 240 -37.70 -79.55 -70.84
C LYS A 240 -37.55 -81.05 -71.09
N LYS A 241 -37.26 -81.85 -70.06
CA LYS A 241 -37.19 -83.32 -70.15
C LYS A 241 -38.54 -83.97 -70.50
N GLN A 242 -39.67 -83.34 -70.16
CA GLN A 242 -41.02 -83.78 -70.50
C GLN A 242 -41.47 -83.35 -71.92
N GLY A 243 -40.59 -82.70 -72.69
CA GLY A 243 -40.89 -82.25 -74.05
C GLY A 243 -41.60 -80.88 -74.13
N HIS A 244 -41.74 -80.18 -73.01
CA HIS A 244 -42.23 -78.80 -73.00
C HIS A 244 -41.09 -77.83 -73.33
N PHE A 245 -41.18 -77.17 -74.48
CA PHE A 245 -40.29 -76.06 -74.85
C PHE A 245 -40.76 -74.78 -74.17
N LEU A 246 -39.85 -74.12 -73.47
CA LEU A 246 -40.12 -72.79 -72.90
C LEU A 246 -39.88 -71.74 -74.00
N PRO A 247 -40.68 -70.66 -74.06
CA PRO A 247 -40.43 -69.57 -75.00
C PRO A 247 -39.05 -68.95 -74.77
N GLU A 248 -38.27 -68.76 -75.85
CA GLU A 248 -37.00 -67.99 -75.86
C GLU A 248 -37.18 -66.50 -75.49
N GLU A 249 -38.42 -66.09 -75.27
CA GLU A 249 -38.81 -64.78 -74.78
C GLU A 249 -38.46 -64.58 -73.30
N ASP A 250 -38.40 -65.66 -72.50
CA ASP A 250 -38.00 -65.60 -71.09
C ASP A 250 -36.53 -65.17 -70.95
N ASP A 251 -35.63 -65.67 -71.81
CA ASP A 251 -34.21 -65.31 -71.78
C ASP A 251 -34.00 -63.85 -72.24
N LYS A 252 -34.73 -63.41 -73.28
CA LYS A 252 -34.74 -62.01 -73.75
C LYS A 252 -35.37 -61.05 -72.73
N PHE A 253 -36.29 -61.53 -71.90
CA PHE A 253 -36.88 -60.75 -70.82
C PHE A 253 -35.88 -60.61 -69.67
N LEU A 254 -35.21 -61.69 -69.27
CA LEU A 254 -34.16 -61.65 -68.24
C LEU A 254 -32.99 -60.76 -68.65
N GLU A 255 -32.57 -60.81 -69.92
CA GLU A 255 -31.52 -59.94 -70.46
C GLU A 255 -31.96 -58.46 -70.46
N ARG A 256 -33.23 -58.17 -70.78
CA ARG A 256 -33.80 -56.82 -70.66
C ARG A 256 -33.91 -56.34 -69.22
N VAL A 257 -34.29 -57.22 -68.29
CA VAL A 257 -34.34 -56.92 -66.85
C VAL A 257 -32.93 -56.66 -66.33
N GLN A 258 -31.95 -57.47 -66.72
CA GLN A 258 -30.56 -57.28 -66.34
C GLN A 258 -30.01 -55.95 -66.90
N ALA A 259 -30.26 -55.65 -68.17
CA ALA A 259 -29.85 -54.38 -68.77
C ALA A 259 -30.49 -53.16 -68.07
N ALA A 260 -31.77 -53.27 -67.67
CA ALA A 260 -32.46 -52.23 -66.92
C ALA A 260 -31.89 -52.05 -65.51
N VAL A 261 -31.56 -53.14 -64.81
CA VAL A 261 -30.91 -53.09 -63.48
C VAL A 261 -29.50 -52.48 -63.59
N GLU A 262 -28.71 -52.86 -64.60
CA GLU A 262 -27.38 -52.28 -64.83
C GLU A 262 -27.44 -50.79 -65.24
N GLU A 263 -28.51 -50.36 -65.88
CA GLU A 263 -28.77 -48.95 -66.18
C GLU A 263 -29.17 -48.18 -64.92
N GLU A 264 -30.04 -48.74 -64.07
CA GLU A 264 -30.44 -48.16 -62.78
C GLU A 264 -29.23 -48.04 -61.83
N GLU A 265 -28.36 -49.04 -61.75
CA GLU A 265 -27.12 -48.97 -60.97
C GLU A 265 -26.18 -47.87 -61.48
N ARG A 266 -26.06 -47.70 -62.80
CA ARG A 266 -25.28 -46.59 -63.39
C ARG A 266 -25.89 -45.23 -63.09
N GLU A 267 -27.21 -45.10 -63.14
CA GLU A 267 -27.92 -43.87 -62.80
C GLU A 267 -27.78 -43.54 -61.30
N ALA A 268 -27.89 -44.55 -60.43
CA ALA A 268 -27.68 -44.39 -58.99
C ALA A 268 -26.25 -43.94 -58.66
N LEU A 269 -25.23 -44.52 -59.30
CA LEU A 269 -23.83 -44.09 -59.14
C LEU A 269 -23.63 -42.64 -59.62
N ALA A 270 -24.21 -42.27 -60.76
CA ALA A 270 -24.16 -40.90 -61.27
C ALA A 270 -24.87 -39.90 -60.34
N ALA A 271 -25.98 -40.30 -59.73
CA ALA A 271 -26.71 -39.49 -58.75
C ALA A 271 -25.89 -39.30 -57.45
N VAL A 272 -25.26 -40.37 -56.94
CA VAL A 272 -24.37 -40.30 -55.77
C VAL A 272 -23.15 -39.41 -56.06
N GLU A 273 -22.55 -39.52 -57.24
CA GLU A 273 -21.44 -38.65 -57.65
C GLU A 273 -21.87 -37.17 -57.76
N ALA A 274 -23.06 -36.92 -58.34
CA ALA A 274 -23.63 -35.59 -58.43
C ALA A 274 -23.95 -34.99 -57.04
N ASP A 275 -24.48 -35.80 -56.12
CA ASP A 275 -24.78 -35.36 -54.76
C ASP A 275 -23.51 -35.14 -53.94
N ALA A 276 -22.49 -35.98 -54.08
CA ALA A 276 -21.17 -35.74 -53.48
C ALA A 276 -20.52 -34.45 -54.00
N ALA A 277 -20.65 -34.15 -55.30
CA ALA A 277 -20.19 -32.89 -55.88
C ALA A 277 -20.97 -31.68 -55.32
N LYS A 278 -22.30 -31.79 -55.14
CA LYS A 278 -23.11 -30.74 -54.50
C LYS A 278 -22.71 -30.51 -53.05
N GLU A 279 -22.47 -31.57 -52.27
CA GLU A 279 -22.01 -31.46 -50.89
C GLU A 279 -20.63 -30.82 -50.78
N ALA A 280 -19.70 -31.14 -51.69
CA ALA A 280 -18.40 -30.50 -51.76
C ALA A 280 -18.50 -29.00 -52.06
N ILE A 281 -19.39 -28.61 -52.97
CA ILE A 281 -19.67 -27.19 -53.27
C ILE A 281 -20.29 -26.49 -52.05
N ALA A 282 -21.28 -27.10 -51.41
CA ALA A 282 -21.91 -26.55 -50.21
C ALA A 282 -20.91 -26.34 -49.05
N THR A 283 -20.04 -27.32 -48.82
CA THR A 283 -18.96 -27.25 -47.81
C THR A 283 -17.95 -26.14 -48.15
N ALA A 284 -17.59 -26.00 -49.43
CA ALA A 284 -16.73 -24.92 -49.90
C ALA A 284 -17.40 -23.53 -49.74
N GLU A 285 -18.70 -23.42 -49.98
CA GLU A 285 -19.45 -22.18 -49.76
C GLU A 285 -19.60 -21.81 -48.27
N GLU A 286 -19.84 -22.79 -47.40
CA GLU A 286 -19.91 -22.55 -45.95
C GLU A 286 -18.56 -22.09 -45.39
N SER A 287 -17.45 -22.70 -45.82
CA SER A 287 -16.11 -22.25 -45.45
C SER A 287 -15.82 -20.82 -45.95
N ARG A 288 -16.24 -20.48 -47.18
CA ARG A 288 -16.13 -19.11 -47.72
C ARG A 288 -16.96 -18.10 -46.92
N LYS A 289 -18.19 -18.45 -46.52
CA LYS A 289 -19.06 -17.60 -45.68
C LYS A 289 -18.46 -17.41 -44.27
N ALA A 290 -17.86 -18.45 -43.69
CA ALA A 290 -17.17 -18.36 -42.40
C ALA A 290 -15.97 -17.39 -42.45
N ILE A 291 -15.19 -17.40 -43.53
CA ILE A 291 -14.08 -16.47 -43.75
C ILE A 291 -14.58 -15.03 -44.00
N GLN A 292 -15.68 -14.87 -44.76
CA GLN A 292 -16.24 -13.55 -45.04
C GLN A 292 -16.86 -12.88 -43.80
N ASN A 293 -17.42 -13.66 -42.86
CA ASN A 293 -17.94 -13.14 -41.60
C ASN A 293 -16.83 -12.69 -40.63
N GLN A 294 -15.62 -13.26 -40.70
CA GLN A 294 -14.47 -12.70 -39.97
C GLN A 294 -13.93 -11.40 -40.59
N GLY A 295 -14.09 -11.20 -41.90
CA GLY A 295 -13.67 -9.97 -42.60
C GLY A 295 -14.66 -8.79 -42.53
N LYS A 296 -15.90 -9.01 -42.07
CA LYS A 296 -16.98 -7.98 -42.09
C LYS A 296 -17.28 -7.36 -40.73
N LEU A 297 -16.42 -7.57 -39.74
CA LEU A 297 -16.44 -6.91 -38.43
C LEU A 297 -15.34 -5.84 -38.27
N SER A 298 -14.76 -5.38 -39.38
CA SER A 298 -13.71 -4.36 -39.41
C SER A 298 -13.92 -3.32 -40.53
N LYS A 299 -14.98 -2.50 -40.44
CA LYS A 299 -15.03 -1.10 -40.92
C LYS A 299 -16.42 -0.47 -40.72
N GLU A 300 -16.62 0.23 -39.61
CA GLU A 300 -17.14 1.62 -39.56
C GLU A 300 -17.19 2.09 -38.10
N GLY A 301 -16.53 3.22 -37.81
CA GLY A 301 -16.46 3.85 -36.49
C GLY A 301 -15.11 4.50 -36.24
N ASN A 302 -14.96 5.74 -36.70
CA ASN A 302 -13.82 6.62 -36.48
C ASN A 302 -14.03 7.38 -35.14
N ASP A 303 -13.13 7.27 -34.15
CA ASP A 303 -12.45 8.41 -33.49
C ASP A 303 -11.39 7.95 -32.46
N ASP A 304 -10.36 8.80 -32.32
CA ASP A 304 -9.09 8.75 -31.58
C ASP A 304 -8.91 7.83 -30.33
N SER A 305 -7.83 7.01 -30.30
CA SER A 305 -6.50 7.46 -29.83
C SER A 305 -5.49 6.29 -29.76
N GLU A 306 -4.23 6.70 -29.84
CA GLU A 306 -3.04 5.99 -30.30
C GLU A 306 -2.52 4.85 -29.38
N VAL A 307 -2.14 3.74 -30.03
CA VAL A 307 -1.49 2.56 -29.46
C VAL A 307 0.02 2.77 -29.41
N LYS A 308 0.65 2.50 -28.26
CA LYS A 308 2.08 2.12 -28.20
C LYS A 308 2.19 0.60 -28.08
N GLU A 309 2.89 0.02 -29.04
CA GLU A 309 3.19 -1.41 -29.18
C GLU A 309 3.99 -1.96 -27.99
N ASN A 310 3.68 -3.20 -27.60
CA ASN A 310 4.62 -4.13 -26.96
C ASN A 310 4.41 -5.52 -27.57
N LYS A 311 5.50 -6.13 -28.05
CA LYS A 311 5.57 -7.52 -28.52
C LYS A 311 5.83 -8.48 -27.36
N GLU A 312 5.12 -9.60 -27.38
CA GLU A 312 5.38 -10.83 -26.60
C GLU A 312 6.73 -11.45 -27.03
N GLN A 313 7.63 -11.77 -26.10
CA GLN A 313 7.73 -12.97 -25.25
C GLN A 313 8.29 -14.20 -25.99
N ILE A 314 9.54 -14.56 -25.67
CA ILE A 314 10.11 -15.92 -25.79
C ILE A 314 10.97 -16.18 -24.54
N VAL A 315 10.67 -17.29 -23.87
CA VAL A 315 11.35 -17.95 -22.73
C VAL A 315 12.26 -19.05 -23.36
N PRO A 316 13.47 -19.46 -22.86
CA PRO A 316 13.56 -20.21 -21.60
C PRO A 316 14.90 -20.31 -20.80
N ASN A 317 14.70 -20.55 -19.48
CA ASN A 317 15.38 -21.48 -18.56
C ASN A 317 16.85 -21.33 -18.05
N VAL A 318 16.91 -21.39 -16.70
CA VAL A 318 17.77 -22.21 -15.80
C VAL A 318 19.19 -21.74 -15.46
N THR A 319 19.37 -21.36 -14.18
CA THR A 319 20.34 -21.75 -13.10
C THR A 319 20.51 -20.54 -12.17
N GLU A 320 20.09 -20.59 -10.91
CA GLU A 320 20.77 -21.18 -9.74
C GLU A 320 22.02 -20.40 -9.28
N ASP A 321 22.19 -20.36 -7.96
CA ASP A 321 23.19 -19.69 -7.13
C ASP A 321 22.98 -18.22 -6.74
N GLY A 322 22.73 -18.09 -5.43
CA GLY A 322 22.69 -16.84 -4.69
C GLY A 322 23.97 -16.59 -3.91
N SER A 323 24.05 -15.37 -3.36
CA SER A 323 24.91 -14.92 -2.27
C SER A 323 24.70 -13.41 -2.20
N GLY A 324 24.35 -12.75 -1.10
CA GLY A 324 24.22 -13.13 0.29
C GLY A 324 24.15 -11.80 1.04
N ALA A 325 23.00 -11.49 1.62
CA ALA A 325 22.85 -10.34 2.51
C ALA A 325 22.12 -10.80 3.78
N LEU A 326 22.89 -11.47 4.64
CA LEU A 326 22.73 -11.49 6.09
C LEU A 326 23.91 -10.63 6.62
N ASP A 327 23.79 -9.81 7.66
CA ASP A 327 23.19 -10.18 8.92
C ASP A 327 22.72 -8.98 9.77
N GLN A 328 21.56 -9.21 10.39
CA GLN A 328 21.21 -9.01 11.80
C GLN A 328 21.93 -7.92 12.61
N ASN A 329 21.13 -7.07 13.27
CA ASN A 329 21.07 -7.19 14.73
C ASN A 329 19.78 -6.63 15.33
N THR A 330 19.07 -7.55 15.98
CA THR A 330 18.13 -7.33 17.05
C THR A 330 18.89 -6.71 18.22
N SER A 331 18.61 -5.45 18.55
CA SER A 331 19.06 -4.85 19.80
C SER A 331 17.88 -4.70 20.73
N SER A 332 17.85 -5.61 21.68
CA SER A 332 16.93 -5.72 22.79
C SER A 332 16.68 -4.40 23.50
N LYS A 333 15.42 -4.26 23.87
CA LYS A 333 14.88 -3.32 24.83
C LYS A 333 15.55 -3.59 26.19
N ILE A 334 16.55 -2.80 26.57
CA ILE A 334 17.06 -2.77 27.95
C ILE A 334 16.42 -1.59 28.67
N GLY A 335 15.94 -1.89 29.88
CA GLY A 335 15.03 -1.08 30.66
C GLY A 335 15.53 0.34 30.90
N GLN A 336 14.63 1.28 30.63
CA GLN A 336 14.53 2.50 31.39
C GLN A 336 14.28 2.12 32.85
N ILE A 337 15.30 2.23 33.69
CA ILE A 337 15.14 2.35 35.14
C ILE A 337 15.28 3.83 35.45
N SER A 338 14.17 4.41 35.93
CA SER A 338 14.10 5.72 36.54
C SER A 338 14.73 5.70 37.93
N GLY A 339 15.54 6.70 38.29
CA GLY A 339 15.92 6.94 39.68
C GLY A 339 17.09 7.90 39.81
N GLY A 340 16.87 9.07 40.42
CA GLY A 340 17.95 9.93 40.85
C GLY A 340 18.69 9.27 42.01
N ALA A 341 19.93 8.86 41.76
CA ALA A 341 20.95 8.56 42.75
C ALA A 341 22.26 8.38 41.97
N TYR A 342 23.30 9.13 42.37
CA TYR A 342 24.72 8.97 42.03
C TYR A 342 25.05 8.22 40.73
N ASP A 343 25.49 8.93 39.68
CA ASP A 343 26.08 8.31 38.48
C ASP A 343 27.41 7.62 38.86
N PRO A 344 27.47 6.28 38.94
CA PRO A 344 28.68 5.58 39.37
C PRO A 344 29.84 5.73 38.36
N LEU A 345 29.55 6.23 37.15
CA LEU A 345 30.52 6.39 36.08
C LEU A 345 31.30 7.70 36.16
N ALA A 346 30.85 8.66 36.98
CA ALA A 346 31.51 9.97 37.15
C ALA A 346 32.92 9.90 37.76
N ASN A 347 33.29 8.77 38.37
CA ASN A 347 34.58 8.57 39.04
C ASN A 347 35.56 7.67 38.24
N LEU A 348 35.23 7.30 37.00
CA LEU A 348 36.13 6.51 36.16
C LEU A 348 37.21 7.40 35.52
N PRO A 349 38.45 6.91 35.38
CA PRO A 349 39.47 7.61 34.62
C PRO A 349 38.99 7.94 33.21
N ILE A 350 39.40 9.10 32.69
CA ILE A 350 38.90 9.65 31.42
C ILE A 350 39.13 8.69 30.24
N GLU A 351 40.14 7.82 30.35
CA GLU A 351 40.48 6.78 29.38
C GLU A 351 39.37 5.74 29.23
N PHE A 352 38.53 5.53 30.26
CA PHE A 352 37.44 4.57 30.23
C PHE A 352 36.13 5.15 29.66
N TYR A 353 35.98 6.47 29.62
CA TYR A 353 34.77 7.12 29.07
C TYR A 353 34.54 6.79 27.60
N HIS A 354 35.62 6.57 26.84
CA HIS A 354 35.56 6.14 25.44
C HIS A 354 34.79 4.82 25.27
N TYR A 355 34.99 3.84 26.16
CA TYR A 355 34.34 2.54 26.06
C TYR A 355 32.85 2.57 26.42
N TYR A 356 32.43 3.45 27.33
CA TYR A 356 31.04 3.55 27.79
C TYR A 356 30.19 4.54 26.99
N HIS A 357 30.78 5.64 26.54
CA HIS A 357 30.07 6.73 25.86
C HIS A 357 30.52 6.96 24.42
N GLY A 358 31.70 6.48 24.02
CA GLY A 358 32.21 6.67 22.66
C GLY A 358 31.32 6.02 21.60
N SER A 359 30.72 4.87 21.90
CA SER A 359 29.78 4.18 21.00
C SER A 359 28.48 4.94 20.73
N ASN A 360 28.12 5.93 21.55
CA ASN A 360 26.94 6.78 21.32
C ASN A 360 27.21 7.90 20.31
N ASN A 361 28.48 8.25 20.10
CA ASN A 361 28.89 9.39 19.28
C ASN A 361 29.70 8.97 18.04
N ASP A 362 30.34 7.79 18.05
CA ASP A 362 31.17 7.28 16.96
C ASP A 362 30.92 5.79 16.67
N MET A 363 30.67 5.49 15.40
CA MET A 363 30.42 4.12 14.92
C MET A 363 31.71 3.27 14.93
N GLY A 364 32.88 3.88 14.75
CA GLY A 364 34.17 3.19 14.83
C GLY A 364 34.39 2.57 16.22
N THR A 365 34.19 3.38 17.25
CA THR A 365 34.25 2.97 18.66
C THR A 365 33.28 1.83 18.98
N LEU A 366 32.05 1.88 18.46
CA LEU A 366 31.07 0.79 18.65
C LEU A 366 31.55 -0.52 18.02
N ILE A 367 32.17 -0.47 16.84
CA ILE A 367 32.71 -1.65 16.15
C ILE A 367 33.89 -2.25 16.94
N GLU A 368 34.77 -1.42 17.49
CA GLU A 368 35.91 -1.87 18.31
C GLU A 368 35.44 -2.57 19.58
N VAL A 369 34.50 -1.95 20.32
CA VAL A 369 33.90 -2.55 21.52
C VAL A 369 33.26 -3.89 21.15
N ARG A 370 32.50 -3.95 20.05
CA ARG A 370 31.84 -5.18 19.61
C ARG A 370 32.85 -6.29 19.27
N ARG A 371 33.94 -5.94 18.57
CA ARG A 371 35.03 -6.89 18.25
C ARG A 371 35.71 -7.42 19.50
N GLY A 372 35.90 -6.59 20.53
CA GLY A 372 36.41 -7.03 21.84
C GLY A 372 35.49 -8.05 22.52
N TRP A 373 34.17 -7.82 22.46
CA TRP A 373 33.18 -8.76 23.01
C TRP A 373 33.07 -10.07 22.21
N ASP A 374 33.30 -10.03 20.89
CA ASP A 374 33.26 -11.23 20.06
C ASP A 374 34.31 -12.28 20.49
N ALA A 375 35.41 -11.88 21.14
CA ALA A 375 36.40 -12.81 21.71
C ALA A 375 35.82 -13.72 22.81
N TYR A 376 34.75 -13.28 23.47
CA TYR A 376 34.09 -14.02 24.55
C TYR A 376 32.76 -14.68 24.14
N ILE A 377 32.09 -14.15 23.12
CA ILE A 377 30.74 -14.57 22.71
C ILE A 377 30.78 -15.59 21.56
N ARG A 378 31.82 -15.58 20.71
CA ARG A 378 31.91 -16.47 19.56
C ARG A 378 32.01 -17.96 19.99
N PRO A 379 31.42 -18.91 19.24
CA PRO A 379 31.66 -20.34 19.46
C PRO A 379 33.16 -20.64 19.40
N GLY A 380 33.74 -21.14 20.50
CA GLY A 380 35.19 -21.36 20.64
C GLY A 380 35.99 -20.19 21.26
N GLY A 381 35.33 -19.10 21.65
CA GLY A 381 35.94 -17.98 22.37
C GLY A 381 36.27 -18.30 23.83
N SER A 382 37.06 -17.44 24.49
CA SER A 382 37.38 -17.58 25.91
C SER A 382 36.16 -17.29 26.77
N ARG A 383 35.98 -18.01 27.89
CA ARG A 383 34.92 -17.68 28.86
C ARG A 383 35.18 -16.29 29.46
N ILE A 384 34.12 -15.50 29.61
CA ILE A 384 34.17 -14.24 30.36
C ILE A 384 34.70 -14.58 31.77
N PRO A 385 35.76 -13.91 32.25
CA PRO A 385 36.27 -14.15 33.58
C PRO A 385 35.17 -13.94 34.62
N GLY A 386 34.93 -14.94 35.48
CA GLY A 386 33.81 -14.93 36.43
C GLY A 386 33.86 -13.82 37.49
N HIS A 387 34.97 -13.07 37.58
CA HIS A 387 35.12 -11.92 38.46
C HIS A 387 34.69 -10.59 37.81
N TRP A 388 34.39 -10.56 36.50
CA TRP A 388 34.00 -9.33 35.79
C TRP A 388 32.51 -9.03 35.89
N VAL A 389 31.70 -10.04 36.17
CA VAL A 389 30.25 -9.90 36.33
C VAL A 389 29.89 -10.53 37.66
N GLN A 390 29.53 -9.70 38.65
CA GLN A 390 28.90 -10.23 39.85
C GLN A 390 27.55 -10.83 39.45
N PRO A 391 27.31 -12.13 39.70
CA PRO A 391 26.00 -12.69 39.46
C PRO A 391 24.99 -11.98 40.38
N PRO A 392 23.76 -11.73 39.90
CA PRO A 392 22.73 -11.16 40.76
C PRO A 392 22.49 -12.08 41.96
N PRO A 393 22.11 -11.51 43.13
CA PRO A 393 21.75 -12.32 44.27
C PRO A 393 20.58 -13.24 43.90
N PRO A 394 20.54 -14.46 44.46
CA PRO A 394 19.49 -15.42 44.17
C PRO A 394 18.11 -14.83 44.49
N ALA A 395 17.14 -15.06 43.61
CA ALA A 395 15.80 -14.47 43.72
C ALA A 395 15.01 -14.96 44.95
N ASN A 396 15.40 -16.09 45.54
CA ASN A 396 14.86 -16.59 46.81
C ASN A 396 15.88 -17.53 47.49
N GLU A 397 15.64 -17.85 48.77
CA GLU A 397 16.51 -18.74 49.56
C GLU A 397 16.63 -20.15 48.97
N ILE A 398 15.58 -20.63 48.29
CA ILE A 398 15.57 -21.93 47.64
C ILE A 398 16.58 -21.95 46.48
N TRP A 399 16.65 -20.89 45.66
CA TRP A 399 17.66 -20.76 44.61
C TRP A 399 19.06 -20.53 45.18
N ALA A 400 19.17 -19.85 46.32
CA ALA A 400 20.44 -19.65 47.00
C ALA A 400 21.06 -21.00 47.44
N SER A 401 20.25 -21.93 47.94
CA SER A 401 20.73 -23.24 48.41
C SER A 401 21.32 -24.12 47.31
N TYR A 402 20.87 -23.96 46.06
CA TYR A 402 21.46 -24.65 44.89
C TYR A 402 22.74 -24.00 44.36
N LEU A 403 23.01 -22.74 44.69
CA LEU A 403 24.21 -22.01 44.24
C LEU A 403 25.39 -22.15 45.22
N VAL A 404 25.12 -22.45 46.48
CA VAL A 404 26.16 -22.80 47.45
C VAL A 404 26.52 -24.27 47.23
N ARG A 405 27.56 -24.53 46.43
CA ARG A 405 28.18 -25.86 46.47
C ARG A 405 28.74 -26.10 47.87
N PRO A 406 28.54 -27.28 48.48
CA PRO A 406 29.29 -27.66 49.66
C PRO A 406 30.78 -27.71 49.28
N ARG A 407 31.63 -27.24 50.18
CA ARG A 407 33.09 -27.29 50.03
C ARG A 407 33.58 -28.72 49.89
#